data_AF-A0A180FF49-F1
#
_entry.id   AF-A0A180FF49-F1
#
_cell.length_a   1.000
_cell.length_b   1.000
_cell.length_c   1.000
_cell.angle_alpha   90.00
_cell.angle_beta   90.00
_cell.angle_gamma   90.00
#
_symmetry.space_group_name_H-M   'P 1'
#
loop_
_entity.id
_entity.type
_entity.pdbx_description
1 polymer ?
#
loop_
_entity_poly.entity_id
_entity_poly.type
_entity_poly.pdbx_seq_one_letter_code
_entity_poly.pdbx_strand_id
1 'polypeptide(L)'
;MRLSFLSEKKGLKGLTVRVVKSPVKDKLDTLYRLLGELKGESALVFCNLREAVERVSEYLTETGTDNEYFHGGMEQSERERALSRFRNGSATVFISTDLASRGLDIPEVKHVIHYHLPHNEEAYTHRNGRTARMDAEGNAFLIINEAETVPEYIAREPEEFFLPETAGKLLRSEWITLTINRGKRDKLSRKDIAGFLFQKGGLERDELGVIEVKESCSFAAVKRDKQAALLSRIRNEKIKNMKAQFN
;
A
#
# COMPACT_ATOMS: atom_id res chain seq x y z
N MET A 1 44.26 17.76 -20.95
CA MET A 1 43.98 17.63 -19.51
C MET A 1 42.65 16.88 -19.38
N ARG A 2 42.69 15.64 -18.89
CA ARG A 2 41.57 14.69 -18.87
C ARG A 2 40.74 14.98 -17.61
N LEU A 3 39.56 15.58 -17.76
CA LEU A 3 38.65 15.83 -16.64
C LEU A 3 37.96 14.50 -16.28
N SER A 4 38.42 13.91 -15.18
CA SER A 4 37.81 12.75 -14.53
C SER A 4 36.50 13.16 -13.85
N PHE A 5 35.37 12.77 -14.45
CA PHE A 5 34.09 12.75 -13.73
C PHE A 5 34.12 11.57 -12.76
N LEU A 6 34.47 11.82 -11.51
CA LEU A 6 34.15 10.92 -10.41
C LEU A 6 32.65 11.05 -10.15
N SER A 7 31.89 10.02 -10.54
CA SER A 7 30.48 9.90 -10.19
C SER A 7 30.37 9.68 -8.68
N GLU A 8 30.04 10.72 -7.92
CA GLU A 8 29.59 10.57 -6.54
C GLU A 8 28.34 9.67 -6.54
N LYS A 9 28.46 8.47 -5.98
CA LYS A 9 27.32 7.58 -5.71
C LYS A 9 26.34 8.33 -4.82
N LYS A 10 25.24 8.80 -5.41
CA LYS A 10 24.21 9.61 -4.75
C LYS A 10 23.37 8.70 -3.86
N GLY A 11 23.81 8.45 -2.63
CA GLY A 11 23.01 7.74 -1.65
C GLY A 11 21.69 8.46 -1.39
N LEU A 12 20.60 7.70 -1.20
CA LEU A 12 19.29 8.24 -0.81
C LEU A 12 19.40 8.73 0.65
N LYS A 13 19.46 10.05 0.86
CA LYS A 13 19.50 10.65 2.20
C LYS A 13 18.22 10.28 2.97
N GLY A 14 18.34 9.88 4.24
CA GLY A 14 17.20 9.54 5.11
C GLY A 14 16.63 8.13 4.97
N LEU A 15 17.22 7.29 4.11
CA LEU A 15 16.81 5.90 3.92
C LEU A 15 17.66 4.94 4.76
N THR A 16 17.03 4.21 5.68
CA THR A 16 17.65 3.08 6.37
C THR A 16 17.41 1.81 5.58
N VAL A 17 18.48 1.15 5.15
CA VAL A 17 18.40 -0.09 4.35
C VAL A 17 18.77 -1.28 5.24
N ARG A 18 17.93 -2.32 5.22
CA ARG A 18 18.12 -3.55 5.98
C ARG A 18 17.92 -4.79 5.12
N VAL A 19 18.58 -5.87 5.49
CA VAL A 19 18.42 -7.19 4.85
C VAL A 19 17.67 -8.12 5.79
N VAL A 20 16.68 -8.83 5.26
CA VAL A 20 15.94 -9.89 5.96
C VAL A 20 16.24 -11.20 5.26
N LYS A 21 16.86 -12.13 5.96
CA LYS A 21 17.16 -13.45 5.39
C LYS A 21 15.93 -14.35 5.45
N SER A 22 15.56 -14.89 4.30
CA SER A 22 14.54 -15.91 4.14
C SER A 22 15.19 -17.29 4.14
N PRO A 23 14.73 -18.24 4.96
CA PRO A 23 15.27 -19.60 4.97
C PRO A 23 14.92 -20.39 3.70
N VAL A 24 13.92 -19.93 2.94
CA VAL A 24 13.45 -20.56 1.71
C VAL A 24 13.37 -19.55 0.57
N LYS A 25 13.38 -20.06 -0.66
CA LYS A 25 13.27 -19.23 -1.88
C LYS A 25 11.94 -18.51 -2.00
N ASP A 26 10.85 -19.16 -1.57
CA ASP A 26 9.53 -18.53 -1.54
C ASP A 26 9.35 -17.74 -0.25
N LYS A 27 9.47 -16.43 -0.34
CA LYS A 27 9.66 -15.53 0.79
C LYS A 27 8.35 -15.09 1.46
N LEU A 28 7.23 -15.77 1.19
CA LEU A 28 5.90 -15.39 1.66
C LEU A 28 5.81 -15.29 3.19
N ASP A 29 6.24 -16.33 3.90
CA ASP A 29 6.25 -16.34 5.38
C ASP A 29 7.19 -15.25 5.93
N THR A 30 8.38 -15.12 5.35
CA THR A 30 9.35 -14.07 5.71
C THR A 30 8.76 -12.67 5.55
N LEU A 31 8.03 -12.42 4.46
CA LEU A 31 7.33 -11.15 4.22
C LEU A 31 6.22 -10.93 5.26
N TYR A 32 5.39 -11.94 5.53
CA TYR A 32 4.33 -11.85 6.53
C TYR A 32 4.87 -11.51 7.91
N ARG A 33 5.93 -12.21 8.34
CA ARG A 33 6.60 -11.97 9.63
C ARG A 33 7.21 -10.58 9.69
N LEU A 34 7.87 -10.13 8.61
CA LEU A 34 8.39 -8.78 8.53
C LEU A 34 7.27 -7.74 8.70
N LEU A 35 6.17 -7.88 7.98
CA LEU A 35 5.01 -6.98 8.09
C LEU A 35 4.43 -6.96 9.52
N GLY A 36 4.47 -8.08 10.24
CA GLY A 36 4.10 -8.18 11.65
C GLY A 36 4.92 -7.24 12.55
N GLU A 37 6.21 -7.08 12.26
CA GLU A 37 7.11 -6.19 13.00
C GLU A 37 6.93 -4.71 12.67
N LEU A 38 6.29 -4.40 11.53
CA LEU A 38 6.03 -3.01 11.10
C LEU A 38 4.78 -2.40 11.75
N LYS A 39 4.10 -3.13 12.65
CA LYS A 39 2.99 -2.62 13.48
C LYS A 39 1.89 -1.88 12.69
N GLY A 40 1.58 -2.35 11.49
CA GLY A 40 0.53 -1.77 10.64
C GLY A 40 0.91 -0.47 9.93
N GLU A 41 2.18 -0.05 9.98
CA GLU A 41 2.67 1.07 9.18
C GLU A 41 2.63 0.76 7.67
N SER A 42 2.50 1.80 6.84
CA SER A 42 2.33 1.62 5.40
C SER A 42 3.57 1.03 4.73
N ALA A 43 3.36 -0.03 3.95
CA ALA A 43 4.40 -0.75 3.24
C ALA A 43 4.10 -0.87 1.74
N LEU A 44 5.10 -0.59 0.91
CA LEU A 44 5.07 -0.82 -0.54
C LEU A 44 5.97 -2.02 -0.88
N VAL A 45 5.37 -3.12 -1.30
CA VAL A 45 6.05 -4.38 -1.61
C VAL A 45 6.25 -4.50 -3.12
N PHE A 46 7.49 -4.67 -3.55
CA PHE A 46 7.84 -4.81 -4.97
C PHE A 46 8.13 -6.25 -5.37
N CYS A 47 7.43 -6.69 -6.40
CA CYS A 47 7.66 -7.96 -7.09
C CYS A 47 8.02 -7.72 -8.56
N ASN A 48 8.82 -8.60 -9.16
CA ASN A 48 9.23 -8.47 -10.56
C ASN A 48 8.18 -8.99 -11.57
N LEU A 49 7.27 -9.87 -11.16
CA LEU A 49 6.28 -10.54 -12.03
C LEU A 49 4.85 -10.26 -11.56
N ARG A 50 3.87 -10.28 -12.48
CA ARG A 50 2.45 -9.98 -12.17
C ARG A 50 1.82 -11.09 -11.33
N GLU A 51 2.13 -12.32 -11.69
CA GLU A 51 1.68 -13.53 -11.01
C GLU A 51 2.21 -13.58 -9.58
N ALA A 52 3.43 -13.06 -9.36
CA ALA A 52 3.97 -12.93 -8.01
C ALA A 52 3.24 -11.86 -7.18
N VAL A 53 2.84 -10.74 -7.80
CA VAL A 53 2.03 -9.71 -7.14
C VAL A 53 0.69 -10.28 -6.66
N GLU A 54 -0.01 -11.01 -7.53
CA GLU A 54 -1.29 -11.65 -7.20
C GLU A 54 -1.12 -12.71 -6.10
N ARG A 55 -0.15 -13.63 -6.24
CA ARG A 55 0.15 -14.67 -5.24
C ARG A 55 0.49 -14.11 -3.87
N VAL A 56 1.32 -13.05 -3.81
CA VAL A 56 1.66 -12.38 -2.55
C VAL A 56 0.40 -11.77 -1.92
N SER A 57 -0.45 -11.14 -2.72
CA SER A 57 -1.69 -10.54 -2.23
C SER A 57 -2.69 -11.58 -1.70
N GLU A 58 -2.84 -12.69 -2.41
CA GLU A 58 -3.69 -13.81 -2.00
C GLU A 58 -3.25 -14.38 -0.65
N TYR A 59 -1.97 -14.73 -0.52
CA TYR A 59 -1.40 -15.23 0.73
C TYR A 59 -1.56 -14.23 1.89
N LEU A 60 -1.28 -12.96 1.65
CA LEU A 60 -1.45 -11.92 2.67
C LEU A 60 -2.92 -11.74 3.06
N THR A 61 -3.86 -11.91 2.13
CA THR A 61 -5.29 -11.84 2.40
C THR A 61 -5.76 -13.01 3.26
N GLU A 62 -5.34 -14.23 2.92
CA GLU A 62 -5.65 -15.47 3.67
C GLU A 62 -5.13 -15.42 5.10
N THR A 63 -3.96 -14.82 5.29
CA THR A 63 -3.33 -14.61 6.61
C THR A 63 -3.89 -13.39 7.36
N GLY A 64 -4.88 -12.70 6.79
CA GLY A 64 -5.59 -11.61 7.45
C GLY A 64 -4.91 -10.25 7.36
N THR A 65 -3.98 -10.03 6.43
CA THR A 65 -3.35 -8.72 6.17
C THR A 65 -4.27 -7.83 5.32
N ASP A 66 -4.50 -6.59 5.75
CA ASP A 66 -5.15 -5.58 4.91
C ASP A 66 -4.19 -5.12 3.79
N ASN A 67 -4.39 -5.65 2.58
CA ASN A 67 -3.50 -5.41 1.46
C ASN A 67 -4.28 -5.13 0.16
N GLU A 68 -3.62 -4.45 -0.77
CA GLU A 68 -4.08 -4.26 -2.14
C GLU A 68 -2.91 -4.48 -3.10
N TYR A 69 -3.21 -4.77 -4.36
CA TYR A 69 -2.19 -4.99 -5.38
C TYR A 69 -2.41 -4.14 -6.62
N PHE A 70 -1.33 -3.94 -7.39
CA PHE A 70 -1.33 -3.15 -8.61
C PHE A 70 -0.35 -3.67 -9.65
N HIS A 71 -0.85 -4.13 -10.80
CA HIS A 71 -0.02 -4.45 -11.97
C HIS A 71 -0.71 -4.07 -13.30
N GLY A 72 0.07 -4.11 -14.38
CA GLY A 72 -0.37 -3.70 -15.71
C GLY A 72 -1.49 -4.55 -16.35
N GLY A 73 -1.89 -5.65 -15.72
CA GLY A 73 -2.97 -6.52 -16.20
C GLY A 73 -4.34 -6.22 -15.59
N MET A 74 -4.42 -5.36 -14.58
CA MET A 74 -5.68 -5.03 -13.90
C MET A 74 -6.53 -4.06 -14.71
N GLU A 75 -7.85 -4.18 -14.57
CA GLU A 75 -8.81 -3.24 -15.12
C GLU A 75 -8.73 -1.87 -14.43
N GLN A 76 -9.11 -0.81 -15.15
CA GLN A 76 -9.01 0.57 -14.64
C GLN A 76 -9.82 0.77 -13.35
N SER A 77 -11.00 0.14 -13.24
CA SER A 77 -11.85 0.22 -12.04
C SER A 77 -11.20 -0.46 -10.82
N GLU A 78 -10.49 -1.57 -11.02
CA GLU A 78 -9.77 -2.29 -9.98
C GLU A 78 -8.58 -1.46 -9.49
N ARG A 79 -7.83 -0.88 -10.43
CA ARG A 79 -6.71 0.04 -10.15
C ARG A 79 -7.15 1.23 -9.30
N GLU A 80 -8.26 1.86 -9.66
CA GLU A 80 -8.81 3.00 -8.90
C GLU A 80 -9.24 2.60 -7.49
N ARG A 81 -9.85 1.42 -7.33
CA ARG A 81 -10.24 0.88 -6.03
C ARG A 81 -9.02 0.58 -5.16
N ALA A 82 -8.03 -0.13 -5.69
CA ALA A 82 -6.81 -0.50 -4.98
C ALA A 82 -6.06 0.75 -4.47
N LEU A 83 -5.86 1.74 -5.36
CA LEU A 83 -5.22 3.01 -4.98
C LEU A 83 -6.02 3.78 -3.92
N SER A 84 -7.36 3.81 -4.04
CA SER A 84 -8.19 4.54 -3.08
C SER A 84 -8.15 3.89 -1.70
N ARG A 85 -8.20 2.56 -1.63
CA ARG A 85 -8.10 1.78 -0.37
C ARG A 85 -6.74 1.94 0.30
N PHE A 86 -5.66 2.04 -0.46
CA PHE A 86 -4.34 2.30 0.10
C PHE A 86 -4.21 3.74 0.61
N ARG A 87 -4.62 4.74 -0.21
CA ARG A 87 -4.55 6.16 0.16
C ARG A 87 -5.36 6.52 1.39
N ASN A 88 -6.49 5.86 1.58
CA ASN A 88 -7.37 6.12 2.71
C ASN A 88 -7.04 5.25 3.94
N GLY A 89 -5.97 4.45 3.87
CA GLY A 89 -5.47 3.62 4.96
C GLY A 89 -6.24 2.32 5.20
N SER A 90 -7.25 1.98 4.40
CA SER A 90 -7.97 0.71 4.55
C SER A 90 -7.11 -0.51 4.21
N ALA A 91 -6.14 -0.33 3.33
CA ALA A 91 -5.04 -1.26 3.10
C ALA A 91 -3.74 -0.63 3.59
N THR A 92 -2.97 -1.37 4.39
CA THR A 92 -1.65 -0.92 4.90
C THR A 92 -0.51 -1.43 4.05
N VAL A 93 -0.74 -2.48 3.25
CA VAL A 93 0.25 -3.05 2.34
C VAL A 93 -0.19 -2.87 0.89
N PHE A 94 0.69 -2.35 0.05
CA PHE A 94 0.46 -2.21 -1.39
C PHE A 94 1.51 -3.02 -2.16
N ILE A 95 1.08 -3.93 -3.03
CA ILE A 95 1.99 -4.85 -3.74
C ILE A 95 2.00 -4.48 -5.21
N SER A 96 3.17 -4.25 -5.81
CA SER A 96 3.24 -3.81 -7.20
C SER A 96 4.48 -4.28 -7.94
N THR A 97 4.45 -4.13 -9.27
CA THR A 97 5.62 -4.25 -10.13
C THR A 97 6.22 -2.88 -10.45
N ASP A 98 7.51 -2.85 -10.80
CA ASP A 98 8.21 -1.60 -11.16
C ASP A 98 7.51 -0.82 -12.27
N LEU A 99 7.06 -1.51 -13.32
CA LEU A 99 6.44 -0.87 -14.46
C LEU A 99 5.10 -0.24 -14.09
N ALA A 100 4.33 -0.93 -13.24
CA ALA A 100 2.99 -0.52 -12.90
C ALA A 100 2.98 0.62 -11.86
N SER A 101 3.99 0.70 -10.98
CA SER A 101 4.10 1.76 -9.98
C SER A 101 4.62 3.10 -10.51
N ARG A 102 5.21 3.13 -11.72
CA ARG A 102 5.71 4.37 -12.34
C ARG A 102 4.54 5.29 -12.68
N GLY A 103 4.66 6.57 -12.31
CA GLY A 103 3.61 7.58 -12.55
C GLY A 103 2.36 7.45 -11.67
N LEU A 104 2.30 6.45 -10.77
CA LEU A 104 1.24 6.40 -9.78
C LEU A 104 1.47 7.45 -8.71
N ASP A 105 0.38 8.14 -8.37
CA ASP A 105 0.28 9.02 -7.22
C ASP A 105 0.04 8.16 -5.94
N ILE A 106 1.01 7.29 -5.64
CA ILE A 106 1.05 6.55 -4.39
C ILE A 106 1.51 7.53 -3.30
N PRO A 107 0.81 7.61 -2.15
CA PRO A 107 1.24 8.42 -1.03
C PRO A 107 2.62 7.96 -0.53
N GLU A 108 3.29 8.84 0.20
CA GLU A 108 4.55 8.47 0.85
C GLU A 108 4.34 7.31 1.82
N VAL A 109 5.23 6.31 1.74
CA VAL A 109 5.17 5.10 2.59
C VAL A 109 6.29 5.09 3.61
N LYS A 110 6.06 4.47 4.76
CA LYS A 110 7.09 4.29 5.80
C LYS A 110 8.11 3.21 5.43
N HIS A 111 7.66 2.19 4.71
CA HIS A 111 8.48 1.03 4.36
C HIS A 111 8.39 0.69 2.88
N VAL A 112 9.53 0.48 2.25
CA VAL A 112 9.66 -0.15 0.93
C VAL A 112 10.23 -1.54 1.14
N ILE A 113 9.59 -2.57 0.58
CA ILE A 113 10.01 -3.95 0.73
C ILE A 113 10.29 -4.53 -0.64
N HIS A 114 11.54 -4.94 -0.87
CA HIS A 114 11.96 -5.64 -2.08
C HIS A 114 11.76 -7.15 -1.85
N TYR A 115 10.56 -7.66 -2.17
CA TYR A 115 10.27 -9.10 -2.15
C TYR A 115 11.13 -9.84 -3.19
N HIS A 116 11.17 -9.28 -4.39
CA HIS A 116 12.18 -9.60 -5.39
C HIS A 116 13.18 -8.45 -5.50
N LEU A 117 14.47 -8.77 -5.61
CA LEU A 117 15.52 -7.77 -5.78
C LEU A 117 15.28 -6.94 -7.07
N PRO A 118 15.59 -5.63 -7.05
CA PRO A 118 15.52 -4.82 -8.25
C PRO A 118 16.52 -5.30 -9.29
N HIS A 119 16.12 -5.23 -10.57
CA HIS A 119 16.98 -5.68 -11.67
C HIS A 119 18.23 -4.80 -11.87
N ASN A 120 18.19 -3.54 -11.46
CA ASN A 120 19.28 -2.58 -11.59
C ASN A 120 19.15 -1.42 -10.58
N GLU A 121 20.17 -0.57 -10.53
CA GLU A 121 20.24 0.62 -9.66
C GLU A 121 19.12 1.64 -9.93
N GLU A 122 18.71 1.79 -11.19
CA GLU A 122 17.62 2.69 -11.57
C GLU A 122 16.29 2.23 -10.97
N ALA A 123 15.97 0.94 -11.07
CA ALA A 123 14.79 0.34 -10.44
C ALA A 123 14.87 0.48 -8.91
N TYR A 124 16.03 0.22 -8.31
CA TYR A 124 16.23 0.41 -6.87
C TYR A 124 15.93 1.86 -6.44
N THR A 125 16.45 2.84 -7.16
CA THR A 125 16.24 4.27 -6.89
C THR A 125 14.77 4.65 -7.05
N HIS A 126 14.10 4.17 -8.09
CA HIS A 126 12.67 4.44 -8.33
C HIS A 126 11.76 3.82 -7.27
N ARG A 127 12.04 2.59 -6.84
CA ARG A 127 11.29 1.91 -5.75
C ARG A 127 11.40 2.71 -4.45
N ASN A 128 12.61 3.09 -4.07
CA ASN A 128 12.88 3.78 -2.81
C ASN A 128 12.53 5.27 -2.83
N GLY A 129 12.37 5.89 -4.01
CA GLY A 129 11.82 7.24 -4.15
C GLY A 129 10.35 7.39 -3.70
N ARG A 130 9.73 6.33 -3.16
CA ARG A 130 8.38 6.31 -2.57
C ARG A 130 8.37 6.44 -1.05
N THR A 131 9.53 6.43 -0.43
CA THR A 131 9.74 6.70 0.99
C THR A 131 10.80 7.80 1.15
N ALA A 132 11.03 8.24 2.39
CA ALA A 132 12.07 9.22 2.77
C ALA A 132 12.10 10.48 1.88
N ARG A 133 10.94 11.13 1.67
CA ARG A 133 10.88 12.40 0.91
C ARG A 133 11.01 13.59 1.87
N MET A 134 11.64 14.68 1.39
CA MET A 134 11.63 16.01 2.03
C MET A 134 11.77 16.01 3.57
N ASP A 135 12.84 15.39 4.08
CA ASP A 135 13.22 15.28 5.51
C ASP A 135 12.56 14.14 6.33
N ALA A 136 11.75 13.28 5.72
CA ALA A 136 11.24 12.09 6.37
C ALA A 136 12.28 10.94 6.42
N GLU A 137 12.31 10.20 7.53
CA GLU A 137 13.00 8.92 7.61
C GLU A 137 12.14 7.81 6.99
N GLY A 138 12.77 6.96 6.19
CA GLY A 138 12.13 5.83 5.53
C GLY A 138 12.96 4.55 5.67
N ASN A 139 12.31 3.40 5.56
CA ASN A 139 12.98 2.10 5.62
C ASN A 139 12.88 1.36 4.29
N ALA A 140 13.97 0.75 3.87
CA ALA A 140 14.01 -0.22 2.78
C ALA A 140 14.43 -1.58 3.32
N PHE A 141 13.64 -2.62 3.02
CA PHE A 141 13.96 -3.99 3.37
C PHE A 141 14.22 -4.80 2.11
N LEU A 142 15.34 -5.52 2.07
CA LEU A 142 15.64 -6.50 1.04
C LEU A 142 15.41 -7.89 1.63
N ILE A 143 14.42 -8.62 1.12
CA ILE A 143 14.26 -10.02 1.51
C ILE A 143 15.10 -10.87 0.56
N ILE A 144 16.10 -11.57 1.08
CA ILE A 144 17.01 -12.42 0.29
C ILE A 144 16.98 -13.85 0.81
N ASN A 145 17.07 -14.83 -0.06
CA ASN A 145 17.39 -16.20 0.34
C ASN A 145 18.89 -16.50 0.18
N GLU A 146 19.34 -17.69 0.55
CA GLU A 146 20.75 -18.12 0.43
C GLU A 146 21.33 -18.07 -1.00
N ALA A 147 20.47 -18.08 -2.02
CA ALA A 147 20.87 -18.05 -3.44
C ALA A 147 20.98 -16.63 -3.99
N GLU A 148 20.65 -15.61 -3.20
CA GLU A 148 20.67 -14.20 -3.58
C GLU A 148 21.67 -13.44 -2.72
N THR A 149 22.39 -12.50 -3.34
CA THR A 149 23.29 -11.59 -2.64
C THR A 149 22.78 -10.16 -2.76
N VAL A 150 23.20 -9.31 -1.82
CA VAL A 150 22.94 -7.87 -1.90
C VAL A 150 23.57 -7.33 -3.18
N PRO A 151 22.82 -6.61 -4.04
CA PRO A 151 23.37 -6.05 -5.28
C PRO A 151 24.49 -5.01 -5.03
N GLU A 152 25.53 -5.01 -5.85
CA GLU A 152 26.72 -4.14 -5.71
C GLU A 152 26.43 -2.63 -5.78
N TYR A 153 25.31 -2.24 -6.40
CA TYR A 153 24.88 -0.85 -6.45
C TYR A 153 24.36 -0.32 -5.10
N ILE A 154 24.11 -1.20 -4.13
CA ILE A 154 23.78 -0.79 -2.76
C ILE A 154 25.08 -0.44 -2.05
N ALA A 155 25.38 0.86 -2.02
CA ALA A 155 26.71 1.39 -1.69
C ALA A 155 27.20 1.09 -0.26
N ARG A 156 26.29 0.93 0.70
CA ARG A 156 26.58 0.59 2.09
C ARG A 156 26.03 -0.80 2.37
N GLU A 157 26.85 -1.65 3.00
CA GLU A 157 26.39 -2.96 3.47
C GLU A 157 25.19 -2.78 4.41
N PRO A 158 24.00 -3.29 4.05
CA PRO A 158 22.81 -3.13 4.87
C PRO A 158 22.93 -3.90 6.18
N GLU A 159 22.38 -3.34 7.25
CA GLU A 159 22.27 -4.06 8.52
C GLU A 159 21.28 -5.23 8.37
N GLU A 160 21.59 -6.37 9.00
CA GLU A 160 20.67 -7.49 9.07
C GLU A 160 19.54 -7.19 10.05
N PHE A 161 18.31 -7.41 9.62
CA PHE A 161 17.11 -7.34 10.46
C PHE A 161 16.66 -8.76 10.81
N PHE A 162 16.81 -9.12 12.07
CA PHE A 162 16.42 -10.43 12.59
C PHE A 162 14.93 -10.46 12.90
N LEU A 163 14.22 -11.41 12.29
CA LEU A 163 12.82 -11.67 12.62
C LEU A 163 12.74 -12.41 13.97
N PRO A 164 11.82 -12.02 14.87
CA PRO A 164 11.61 -12.75 16.11
C PRO A 164 11.12 -14.16 15.83
N GLU A 165 11.46 -15.13 16.69
CA GLU A 165 11.04 -16.54 16.55
C GLU A 165 9.51 -16.67 16.47
N THR A 166 8.79 -15.87 17.24
CA THR A 166 7.33 -15.77 17.18
C THR A 166 6.95 -14.55 16.35
N ALA A 167 6.12 -14.75 15.32
CA ALA A 167 5.62 -13.66 14.49
C ALA A 167 4.77 -12.68 15.32
N GLY A 168 5.04 -11.38 15.19
CA GLY A 168 4.12 -10.35 15.66
C GLY A 168 2.74 -10.51 15.03
N LYS A 169 1.68 -10.28 15.82
CA LYS A 169 0.31 -10.27 15.28
C LYS A 169 0.13 -9.05 14.38
N LEU A 170 -0.28 -9.28 13.14
CA LEU A 170 -0.63 -8.18 12.24
C LEU A 170 -1.79 -7.36 12.81
N LEU A 171 -1.60 -6.05 12.77
CA LEU A 171 -2.65 -5.09 13.07
C LEU A 171 -3.47 -4.86 11.81
N ARG A 172 -4.76 -5.18 11.89
CA ARG A 172 -5.74 -4.75 10.89
C ARG A 172 -5.84 -3.23 10.93
N SER A 173 -6.07 -2.63 9.78
CA SER A 173 -6.35 -1.19 9.72
C SER A 173 -7.61 -0.87 10.52
N GLU A 174 -7.56 0.22 11.28
CA GLU A 174 -8.74 0.81 11.91
C GLU A 174 -9.74 1.37 10.88
N TRP A 175 -9.30 1.56 9.63
CA TRP A 175 -10.11 2.05 8.52
C TRP A 175 -10.59 0.89 7.64
N ILE A 176 -11.77 1.07 7.06
CA ILE A 176 -12.30 0.26 5.98
C ILE A 176 -12.97 1.15 4.93
N THR A 177 -12.88 0.77 3.67
CA THR A 177 -13.42 1.57 2.57
C THR A 177 -14.84 1.13 2.25
N LEU A 178 -15.78 2.05 2.41
CA LEU A 178 -17.11 1.96 1.83
C LEU A 178 -17.04 2.38 0.36
N THR A 179 -17.43 1.47 -0.53
CA THR A 179 -17.56 1.70 -1.97
C THR A 179 -18.99 2.12 -2.28
N ILE A 180 -19.14 3.22 -3.02
CA ILE A 180 -20.41 3.76 -3.47
C ILE A 180 -20.41 3.69 -4.99
N ASN A 181 -21.39 3.01 -5.59
CA ASN A 181 -21.50 2.87 -7.05
C ASN A 181 -22.00 4.15 -7.77
N ARG A 182 -21.67 5.32 -7.22
CA ARG A 182 -22.02 6.64 -7.74
C ARG A 182 -20.82 7.56 -7.66
N GLY A 183 -20.66 8.40 -8.67
CA GLY A 183 -19.51 9.30 -8.79
C GLY A 183 -19.86 10.67 -9.36
N LYS A 184 -18.86 11.34 -9.94
CA LYS A 184 -19.01 12.67 -10.53
C LYS A 184 -20.06 12.72 -11.64
N ARG A 185 -20.19 11.65 -12.45
CA ARG A 185 -21.21 11.56 -13.52
C ARG A 185 -22.63 11.61 -12.97
N ASP A 186 -22.84 11.13 -11.75
CA ASP A 186 -24.10 11.22 -11.02
C ASP A 186 -24.27 12.57 -10.28
N LYS A 187 -23.38 13.54 -10.54
CA LYS A 187 -23.32 14.85 -9.85
C LYS A 187 -23.13 14.70 -8.35
N LEU A 188 -22.44 13.64 -7.92
CA LEU A 188 -22.13 13.41 -6.52
C LEU A 188 -20.82 14.13 -6.15
N SER A 189 -20.84 14.86 -5.03
CA SER A 189 -19.65 15.53 -4.49
C SER A 189 -19.19 14.91 -3.17
N ARG A 190 -17.97 15.22 -2.76
CA ARG A 190 -17.43 14.85 -1.44
C ARG A 190 -18.35 15.31 -0.29
N LYS A 191 -18.89 16.53 -0.39
CA LYS A 191 -19.79 17.11 0.61
C LYS A 191 -21.11 16.35 0.71
N ASP A 192 -21.63 15.90 -0.43
CA ASP A 192 -22.87 15.11 -0.48
C ASP A 192 -22.70 13.76 0.22
N ILE A 193 -21.57 13.08 -0.03
CA ILE A 193 -21.24 11.80 0.63
C ILE A 193 -21.05 11.99 2.12
N ALA A 194 -20.24 12.97 2.53
CA ALA A 194 -20.00 13.24 3.95
C ALA A 194 -21.31 13.57 4.68
N GLY A 195 -22.12 14.47 4.12
CA GLY A 195 -23.42 14.82 4.70
C GLY A 195 -24.36 13.62 4.82
N PHE A 196 -24.40 12.75 3.82
CA PHE A 196 -25.17 11.51 3.87
C PHE A 196 -24.68 10.55 4.97
N LEU A 197 -23.37 10.31 5.06
CA LEU A 197 -22.80 9.40 6.06
C LEU A 197 -22.98 9.92 7.49
N PHE A 198 -22.96 11.23 7.71
CA PHE A 198 -23.28 11.81 9.01
C PHE A 198 -24.78 11.75 9.32
N GLN A 199 -25.65 12.20 8.42
CA GLN A 199 -27.08 12.34 8.71
C GLN A 199 -27.84 11.01 8.68
N LYS A 200 -27.50 10.14 7.72
CA LYS A 200 -28.17 8.85 7.52
C LYS A 200 -27.36 7.68 8.04
N GLY A 201 -26.03 7.75 7.90
CA GLY A 201 -25.13 6.75 8.50
C GLY A 201 -24.97 6.93 10.01
N GLY A 202 -25.15 8.14 10.52
CA GLY A 202 -24.94 8.48 11.93
C GLY A 202 -23.50 8.27 12.36
N LEU A 203 -22.54 8.54 11.46
CA LEU A 203 -21.12 8.60 11.79
C LEU A 203 -20.78 9.94 12.47
N GLU A 204 -19.78 9.92 13.33
CA GLU A 204 -19.11 11.10 13.87
C GLU A 204 -17.95 11.56 12.97
N ARG A 205 -17.39 12.74 13.26
CA ARG A 205 -16.37 13.37 12.38
C ARG A 205 -15.06 12.58 12.32
N ASP A 206 -14.64 12.02 13.43
CA ASP A 206 -13.44 11.18 13.59
C ASP A 206 -13.67 9.74 13.11
N GLU A 207 -14.93 9.37 12.83
CA GLU A 207 -15.30 8.07 12.27
C GLU A 207 -15.30 8.04 10.73
N LEU A 208 -15.12 9.20 10.09
CA LEU A 208 -15.08 9.37 8.63
C LEU A 208 -13.71 9.90 8.19
N GLY A 209 -13.00 9.10 7.40
CA GLY A 209 -11.69 9.42 6.85
C GLY A 209 -11.76 10.05 5.47
N VAL A 210 -10.77 9.73 4.65
CA VAL A 210 -10.64 10.27 3.28
C VAL A 210 -11.81 9.83 2.40
N ILE A 211 -12.38 10.79 1.66
CA ILE A 211 -13.36 10.56 0.61
C ILE A 211 -12.77 10.91 -0.75
N GLU A 212 -12.79 9.93 -1.65
CA GLU A 212 -12.42 10.08 -3.05
C GLU A 212 -13.67 9.89 -3.93
N VAL A 213 -13.95 10.87 -4.79
CA VAL A 213 -15.03 10.79 -5.78
C VAL A 213 -14.40 10.64 -7.16
N LYS A 214 -14.61 9.48 -7.79
CA LYS A 214 -14.19 9.17 -9.16
C LYS A 214 -15.32 9.46 -10.14
N GLU A 215 -15.10 9.18 -11.42
CA GLU A 215 -16.08 9.45 -12.47
C GLU A 215 -17.38 8.67 -12.28
N SER A 216 -17.28 7.36 -12.04
CA SER A 216 -18.42 6.43 -11.94
C SER A 216 -18.68 5.87 -10.54
N CYS A 217 -17.74 6.06 -9.61
CA CYS A 217 -17.85 5.54 -8.25
C CYS A 217 -17.20 6.48 -7.23
N SER A 218 -17.41 6.20 -5.95
CA SER A 218 -16.78 6.93 -4.85
C SER A 218 -16.35 5.96 -3.75
N PHE A 219 -15.34 6.38 -2.99
CA PHE A 219 -14.77 5.63 -1.88
C PHE A 219 -14.74 6.51 -0.65
N ALA A 220 -15.19 6.00 0.48
CA ALA A 220 -15.12 6.69 1.77
C ALA A 220 -14.50 5.75 2.81
N ALA A 221 -13.36 6.14 3.40
CA ALA A 221 -12.85 5.45 4.57
C ALA A 221 -13.75 5.73 5.78
N VAL A 222 -14.13 4.67 6.49
CA VAL A 222 -14.89 4.74 7.74
C VAL A 222 -14.19 3.88 8.78
N LYS A 223 -14.41 4.18 10.07
CA LYS A 223 -13.89 3.30 11.13
C LYS A 223 -14.48 1.90 11.00
N ARG A 224 -13.60 0.90 11.07
CA ARG A 224 -13.94 -0.51 10.81
C ARG A 224 -15.01 -1.04 11.74
N ASP A 225 -14.96 -0.67 13.02
CA ASP A 225 -15.94 -1.04 14.04
C ASP A 225 -17.34 -0.45 13.77
N LYS A 226 -17.44 0.60 12.95
CA LYS A 226 -18.73 1.21 12.56
C LYS A 226 -19.36 0.61 11.31
N GLN A 227 -18.62 -0.18 10.53
CA GLN A 227 -19.07 -0.65 9.21
C GLN A 227 -20.43 -1.38 9.25
N ALA A 228 -20.61 -2.32 10.18
CA ALA A 228 -21.83 -3.13 10.25
C ALA A 228 -23.06 -2.26 10.58
N ALA A 229 -22.94 -1.38 11.58
CA ALA A 229 -23.99 -0.45 11.97
C ALA A 229 -24.31 0.54 10.85
N LEU A 230 -23.28 1.07 10.20
CA LEU A 230 -23.41 1.99 9.06
C LEU A 230 -24.20 1.35 7.91
N LEU A 231 -23.80 0.17 7.45
CA LEU A 231 -24.46 -0.53 6.33
C LEU A 231 -25.93 -0.83 6.63
N SER A 232 -26.24 -1.23 7.86
CA SER A 232 -27.61 -1.47 8.31
C SER A 232 -28.50 -0.21 8.19
N ARG A 233 -27.94 0.96 8.53
CA ARG A 233 -28.64 2.25 8.45
C ARG A 233 -28.81 2.75 7.01
N ILE A 234 -27.77 2.62 6.17
CA ILE A 234 -27.76 3.29 4.86
C ILE A 234 -28.29 2.45 3.70
N ARG A 235 -28.43 1.12 3.85
CA ARG A 235 -28.73 0.20 2.73
C ARG A 235 -29.98 0.56 1.90
N ASN A 236 -30.98 1.18 2.51
CA ASN A 236 -32.23 1.58 1.87
C ASN A 236 -32.37 3.10 1.69
N GLU A 237 -31.37 3.85 2.16
CA GLU A 237 -31.36 5.31 2.10
C GLU A 237 -30.88 5.79 0.73
N LYS A 238 -31.22 7.04 0.41
CA LYS A 238 -30.86 7.67 -0.86
C LYS A 238 -29.87 8.80 -0.64
N ILE A 239 -28.88 8.89 -1.52
CA ILE A 239 -27.97 10.05 -1.59
C ILE A 239 -28.51 10.99 -2.66
N LYS A 240 -28.86 12.23 -2.29
CA LYS A 240 -29.48 13.22 -3.21
C LYS A 240 -30.67 12.65 -3.99
N ASN A 241 -31.56 11.93 -3.30
CA ASN A 241 -32.72 11.25 -3.89
C ASN A 241 -32.39 10.12 -4.90
N MET A 242 -31.14 9.71 -5.02
CA MET A 242 -30.71 8.58 -5.85
C MET A 242 -30.46 7.34 -5.00
N LYS A 243 -30.89 6.18 -5.48
CA LYS A 243 -30.45 4.89 -4.91
C LYS A 243 -28.97 4.66 -5.24
N ALA A 244 -28.23 4.13 -4.27
CA ALA A 244 -26.85 3.71 -4.42
C ALA A 244 -26.68 2.31 -3.81
N GLN A 245 -25.66 1.60 -4.26
CA GLN A 245 -25.18 0.37 -3.65
C GLN A 245 -23.93 0.69 -2.84
N PHE A 246 -23.82 0.03 -1.69
CA PHE A 246 -22.82 0.25 -0.67
C PHE A 246 -22.13 -1.08 -0.38
N ASN A 247 -20.83 -1.16 -0.64
CA ASN A 247 -20.01 -2.37 -0.45
C ASN A 247 -18.70 -2.07 0.26
#